data_AF-A0A847C9J5-F1
#
_entry.id   AF-A0A847C9J5-F1
#
_cell.length_a   1.000
_cell.length_b   1.000
_cell.length_c   1.000
_cell.angle_alpha   90.00
_cell.angle_beta   90.00
_cell.angle_gamma   90.00
#
_symmetry.space_group_name_H-M   'P 1'
#
loop_
_entity.id
_entity.type
_entity.pdbx_description
1 polymer ?
#
loop_
_entity_poly.entity_id
_entity_poly.type
_entity_poly.pdbx_seq_one_letter_code
_entity_poly.pdbx_strand_id
1 'polypeptide(L)'
;PSGKVESALALVENETGAVKALVGGRKYEVKRGFNRATQLSRQPGSAFKPIAVYAPAIELNYINYSTAIADEPSSYDDDNSPWPRNYDRVFGYYGSSVTTYKALAVSLNTVAVKVLNMVGPETAYGFCENKFGISTLVDVDDNVFDEKTGKRMIDKTMSLGLGGLTYGTSPYELCAAYVPLGNGGTYTTPHCYTKVVNSRGEVILDTEKTNQTIQAVSEQTAFIMNKLLQGVANIGTAYEVRNSSNGLPVAGKTGTSSDAKDFWLVTLNPYYVMTVWQGYDEPAYMSTSIRETKAATSAIMDEITEGLEYKNFPDAPDGVCSASFCAASGDSPSAECPDVLTGWYKTGYGPQATCIHALAPVQETKTEADFNLE
;
A
#
# COMPACT_ATOMS: atom_id res chain seq x y z
N PRO A 1 12.31 24.18 12.83
CA PRO A 1 13.34 23.19 13.25
C PRO A 1 14.72 23.66 12.79
N SER A 2 15.75 23.48 13.61
CA SER A 2 17.14 23.82 13.24
C SER A 2 17.85 22.72 12.43
N GLY A 3 17.27 21.52 12.37
CA GLY A 3 17.76 20.39 11.56
C GLY A 3 17.38 20.50 10.08
N LYS A 4 18.07 19.74 9.23
CA LYS A 4 17.69 19.55 7.83
C LYS A 4 16.62 18.46 7.72
N VAL A 5 15.79 18.51 6.67
CA VAL A 5 14.91 17.40 6.32
C VAL A 5 15.76 16.18 5.98
N GLU A 6 15.46 15.06 6.62
CA GLU A 6 16.06 13.75 6.40
C GLU A 6 15.21 12.90 5.45
N SER A 7 15.78 11.81 4.96
CA SER A 7 15.07 10.84 4.16
C SER A 7 15.57 9.43 4.44
N ALA A 8 14.69 8.45 4.30
CA ALA A 8 14.98 7.05 4.50
C ALA A 8 14.25 6.21 3.47
N LEU A 9 14.84 5.06 3.13
CA LEU A 9 14.30 4.14 2.14
C LEU A 9 14.47 2.69 2.57
N ALA A 10 13.48 1.87 2.23
CA ALA A 10 13.58 0.43 2.19
C ALA A 10 13.11 -0.10 0.83
N LEU A 11 13.83 -1.07 0.28
CA LEU A 11 13.52 -1.75 -0.99
C LEU A 11 13.48 -3.26 -0.74
N VAL A 12 12.35 -3.88 -1.06
CA VAL A 12 12.11 -5.32 -0.87
C VAL A 12 11.73 -5.95 -2.21
N GLU A 13 12.30 -7.11 -2.50
CA GLU A 13 11.97 -7.93 -3.67
C GLU A 13 10.66 -8.69 -3.45
N ASN A 14 9.75 -8.57 -4.42
CA ASN A 14 8.39 -9.09 -4.31
C ASN A 14 8.33 -10.61 -4.16
N GLU A 15 9.23 -11.32 -4.84
CA GLU A 15 9.17 -12.78 -4.96
C GLU A 15 9.66 -13.48 -3.68
N THR A 16 10.71 -12.95 -3.07
CA THR A 16 11.40 -13.62 -1.97
C THR A 16 11.20 -12.93 -0.63
N GLY A 17 10.85 -11.63 -0.61
CA GLY A 17 10.96 -10.79 0.58
C GLY A 17 12.40 -10.37 0.90
N ALA A 18 13.36 -10.60 0.01
CA ALA A 18 14.74 -10.19 0.21
C ALA A 18 14.84 -8.66 0.22
N VAL A 19 15.53 -8.13 1.23
CA VAL A 19 15.77 -6.69 1.36
C VAL A 19 16.96 -6.33 0.48
N LYS A 20 16.69 -5.57 -0.59
CA LYS A 20 17.70 -5.21 -1.60
C LYS A 20 18.45 -3.94 -1.24
N ALA A 21 17.80 -3.01 -0.55
CA ALA A 21 18.43 -1.78 -0.08
C ALA A 21 17.77 -1.24 1.19
N LEU A 22 18.60 -0.65 2.06
CA LEU A 22 18.20 0.16 3.20
C LEU A 22 19.05 1.44 3.21
N VAL A 23 18.40 2.60 3.19
CA VAL A 23 19.07 3.90 3.30
C VAL A 23 18.54 4.61 4.54
N GLY A 24 19.39 4.80 5.54
CA GLY A 24 18.98 5.28 6.86
C GLY A 24 19.04 6.79 7.09
N GLY A 25 19.43 7.57 6.08
CA GLY A 25 19.60 9.01 6.21
C GLY A 25 20.37 9.61 5.03
N ARG A 26 20.36 10.94 4.94
CA ARG A 26 21.07 11.68 3.87
C ARG A 26 22.58 11.48 3.88
N LYS A 27 23.13 11.27 5.08
CA LYS A 27 24.54 11.04 5.31
C LYS A 27 24.72 10.02 6.44
N TYR A 28 25.53 9.01 6.19
CA TYR A 28 25.91 8.04 7.20
C TYR A 28 27.37 8.24 7.59
N GLU A 29 27.62 9.17 8.53
CA GLU A 29 28.99 9.58 8.91
C GLU A 29 29.49 8.88 10.19
N VAL A 30 28.64 8.13 10.91
CA VAL A 30 28.98 7.51 12.20
C VAL A 30 28.69 6.01 12.24
N LYS A 31 29.59 5.24 12.85
CA LYS A 31 29.38 3.81 13.12
C LYS A 31 28.24 3.65 14.13
N ARG A 32 27.29 2.75 13.85
CA ARG A 32 26.09 2.52 14.67
C ARG A 32 25.21 3.77 14.83
N GLY A 33 25.20 4.63 13.82
CA GLY A 33 24.25 5.73 13.74
C GLY A 33 22.81 5.25 13.61
N PHE A 34 21.87 6.12 13.96
CA PHE A 34 20.44 5.88 13.84
C PHE A 34 20.05 5.62 12.37
N ASN A 35 19.56 4.41 12.09
CA ASN A 35 19.09 4.01 10.77
C ASN A 35 17.59 4.26 10.66
N ARG A 36 17.21 5.35 9.99
CA ARG A 36 15.80 5.72 9.82
C ARG A 36 15.00 4.74 8.97
N ALA A 37 15.63 3.88 8.19
CA ALA A 37 14.89 2.87 7.42
C ALA A 37 14.26 1.82 8.35
N THR A 38 14.90 1.50 9.48
CA THR A 38 14.51 0.39 10.37
C THR A 38 14.19 0.80 11.79
N GLN A 39 14.75 1.92 12.28
CA GLN A 39 14.63 2.37 13.68
C GLN A 39 13.74 3.60 13.83
N LEU A 40 13.43 4.30 12.73
CA LEU A 40 12.45 5.37 12.77
C LEU A 40 11.06 4.78 12.99
N SER A 41 10.29 5.40 13.87
CA SER A 41 8.85 5.14 13.97
C SER A 41 8.10 6.46 13.82
N ARG A 42 7.34 6.58 12.74
CA ARG A 42 6.60 7.79 12.36
C ARG A 42 5.23 7.43 11.82
N GLN A 43 4.27 8.33 11.94
CA GLN A 43 2.92 8.08 11.47
C GLN A 43 2.91 7.97 9.93
N PRO A 44 2.49 6.81 9.36
CA PRO A 44 2.48 6.61 7.90
C PRO A 44 1.40 7.43 7.19
N GLY A 45 0.44 7.98 7.94
CA GLY A 45 -0.70 8.70 7.39
C GLY A 45 -1.49 7.82 6.41
N SER A 46 -1.96 8.43 5.31
CA SER A 46 -2.72 7.74 4.27
C SER A 46 -1.99 6.59 3.56
N ALA A 47 -0.67 6.41 3.73
CA ALA A 47 0.03 5.22 3.23
C ALA A 47 -0.38 3.95 3.99
N PHE A 48 -1.08 4.05 5.11
CA PHE A 48 -1.56 2.89 5.85
C PHE A 48 -2.89 2.32 5.32
N LYS A 49 -3.67 3.14 4.60
CA LYS A 49 -5.01 2.80 4.09
C LYS A 49 -5.06 1.45 3.34
N PRO A 50 -4.14 1.14 2.39
CA PRO A 50 -4.22 -0.11 1.65
C PRO A 50 -4.22 -1.35 2.54
N ILE A 51 -3.36 -1.40 3.57
CA ILE A 51 -3.19 -2.58 4.42
C ILE A 51 -4.16 -2.61 5.61
N ALA A 52 -4.58 -1.44 6.12
CA ALA A 52 -5.47 -1.37 7.29
C ALA A 52 -6.95 -1.30 6.93
N VAL A 53 -7.30 -0.82 5.74
CA VAL A 53 -8.69 -0.50 5.38
C VAL A 53 -9.12 -1.31 4.15
N TYR A 54 -8.49 -1.06 3.00
CA TYR A 54 -9.03 -1.52 1.73
C TYR A 54 -8.75 -3.01 1.48
N ALA A 55 -7.55 -3.50 1.76
CA ALA A 55 -7.25 -4.93 1.61
C ALA A 55 -8.11 -5.79 2.57
N PRO A 56 -8.24 -5.48 3.88
CA PRO A 56 -9.16 -6.21 4.76
C PRO A 56 -10.62 -6.14 4.30
N ALA A 57 -11.11 -4.97 3.86
CA ALA A 57 -12.48 -4.81 3.43
C ALA A 57 -12.81 -5.61 2.16
N ILE A 58 -11.88 -5.70 1.21
CA ILE A 58 -12.02 -6.52 0.00
C ILE A 58 -11.85 -8.00 0.35
N GLU A 59 -10.93 -8.34 1.25
CA GLU A 59 -10.74 -9.73 1.71
C GLU A 59 -12.02 -10.30 2.31
N LEU A 60 -12.68 -9.50 3.15
CA LEU A 60 -13.94 -9.86 3.82
C LEU A 60 -15.20 -9.54 3.00
N ASN A 61 -15.04 -9.07 1.77
CA ASN A 61 -16.12 -8.73 0.84
C ASN A 61 -17.11 -7.64 1.34
N TYR A 62 -16.68 -6.76 2.24
CA TYR A 62 -17.48 -5.58 2.63
C TYR A 62 -17.58 -4.55 1.52
N ILE A 63 -16.55 -4.46 0.68
CA ILE A 63 -16.52 -3.61 -0.50
C ILE A 63 -15.95 -4.36 -1.69
N ASN A 64 -16.18 -3.81 -2.87
CA ASN A 64 -15.57 -4.23 -4.13
C ASN A 64 -14.91 -3.01 -4.83
N TYR A 65 -14.39 -3.22 -6.05
CA TYR A 65 -13.68 -2.20 -6.83
C TYR A 65 -14.45 -0.89 -7.04
N SER A 66 -15.78 -0.97 -7.10
CA SER A 66 -16.65 0.16 -7.44
C SER A 66 -17.71 0.48 -6.40
N THR A 67 -17.71 -0.15 -5.20
CA THR A 67 -18.64 0.19 -4.11
C THR A 67 -18.66 1.70 -3.88
N ALA A 68 -19.85 2.30 -3.95
CA ALA A 68 -20.02 3.73 -3.77
C ALA A 68 -20.27 4.07 -2.30
N ILE A 69 -19.46 4.95 -1.74
CA ILE A 69 -19.50 5.37 -0.34
C ILE A 69 -19.58 6.90 -0.28
N ALA A 70 -20.48 7.43 0.54
CA ALA A 70 -20.66 8.87 0.71
C ALA A 70 -19.42 9.54 1.31
N ASP A 71 -18.88 10.56 0.62
CA ASP A 71 -17.81 11.43 1.08
C ASP A 71 -18.37 12.53 1.99
N GLU A 72 -18.57 12.18 3.26
CA GLU A 72 -18.97 13.11 4.30
C GLU A 72 -18.38 12.66 5.64
N PRO A 73 -18.11 13.61 6.58
CA PRO A 73 -17.67 13.27 7.92
C PRO A 73 -18.65 12.33 8.61
N SER A 74 -18.11 11.50 9.49
CA SER A 74 -18.91 10.67 10.40
C SER A 74 -18.73 11.22 11.82
N SER A 75 -19.26 10.52 12.82
CA SER A 75 -19.05 10.85 14.23
C SER A 75 -18.73 9.57 14.98
N TYR A 76 -17.48 9.14 14.89
CA TYR A 76 -17.01 7.91 15.55
C TYR A 76 -16.27 8.15 16.86
N ASP A 77 -15.97 9.41 17.18
CA ASP A 77 -15.32 9.81 18.44
C ASP A 77 -16.38 10.12 19.53
N ASP A 78 -15.98 9.97 20.79
CA ASP A 78 -16.86 10.11 21.97
C ASP A 78 -17.56 11.48 22.10
N ASP A 79 -16.99 12.53 21.50
CA ASP A 79 -17.54 13.88 21.53
C ASP A 79 -18.60 14.14 20.44
N ASN A 80 -18.86 13.13 19.61
CA ASN A 80 -19.78 13.15 18.47
C ASN A 80 -19.42 14.23 17.41
N SER A 81 -18.19 14.75 17.43
CA SER A 81 -17.73 15.77 16.50
C SER A 81 -17.60 15.23 15.07
N PRO A 82 -17.94 16.01 14.03
CA PRO A 82 -17.76 15.60 12.64
C PRO A 82 -16.28 15.31 12.30
N TRP A 83 -15.98 14.03 12.09
CA TRP A 83 -14.65 13.49 11.84
C TRP A 83 -14.70 12.24 10.92
N PRO A 84 -13.71 12.00 10.06
CA PRO A 84 -12.55 12.84 9.78
C PRO A 84 -12.88 13.93 8.76
N ARG A 85 -11.90 14.81 8.51
CA ARG A 85 -11.93 15.75 7.39
C ARG A 85 -10.97 15.30 6.30
N ASN A 86 -11.34 15.55 5.05
CA ASN A 86 -10.41 15.39 3.92
C ASN A 86 -9.40 16.54 3.93
N TYR A 87 -8.14 16.23 3.62
CA TYR A 87 -7.04 17.19 3.57
C TYR A 87 -7.28 18.30 2.55
N ASP A 88 -7.96 17.97 1.46
CA ASP A 88 -8.23 18.91 0.39
C ASP A 88 -9.69 18.80 -0.07
N ARG A 89 -10.41 19.94 -0.09
CA ARG A 89 -11.77 20.03 -0.66
C ARG A 89 -11.74 20.16 -2.19
N VAL A 90 -10.55 20.16 -2.80
CA VAL A 90 -10.33 20.37 -4.24
C VAL A 90 -11.03 19.35 -5.13
N PHE A 91 -11.18 18.09 -4.71
CA PHE A 91 -11.77 17.06 -5.57
C PHE A 91 -13.31 17.15 -5.69
N GLY A 92 -13.96 18.05 -4.94
CA GLY A 92 -15.37 18.39 -5.14
C GLY A 92 -16.37 17.27 -4.83
N TYR A 93 -15.93 16.18 -4.19
CA TYR A 93 -16.79 15.03 -3.89
C TYR A 93 -17.62 15.17 -2.61
N TYR A 94 -17.39 16.22 -1.83
CA TYR A 94 -18.07 16.40 -0.54
C TYR A 94 -19.59 16.34 -0.68
N GLY A 95 -20.23 15.45 0.07
CA GLY A 95 -21.68 15.22 0.03
C GLY A 95 -22.16 14.34 -1.13
N SER A 96 -21.24 13.79 -1.94
CA SER A 96 -21.53 12.83 -3.01
C SER A 96 -21.02 11.43 -2.67
N SER A 97 -21.58 10.41 -3.31
CA SER A 97 -21.01 9.06 -3.26
C SER A 97 -19.81 8.94 -4.18
N VAL A 98 -18.76 8.26 -3.71
CA VAL A 98 -17.51 8.03 -4.43
C VAL A 98 -17.20 6.55 -4.44
N THR A 99 -16.86 6.01 -5.60
CA THR A 99 -16.48 4.60 -5.75
C THR A 99 -15.17 4.29 -5.04
N THR A 100 -15.00 3.07 -4.52
CA THR A 100 -13.75 2.58 -3.91
C THR A 100 -12.51 2.94 -4.74
N TYR A 101 -12.55 2.70 -6.05
CA TYR A 101 -11.51 3.08 -7.01
C TYR A 101 -11.11 4.56 -6.90
N LYS A 102 -12.08 5.47 -7.01
CA LYS A 102 -11.83 6.92 -6.92
C LYS A 102 -11.40 7.33 -5.52
N ALA A 103 -12.07 6.82 -4.49
CA ALA A 103 -11.82 7.18 -3.10
C ALA A 103 -10.39 6.84 -2.66
N LEU A 104 -9.88 5.67 -3.05
CA LEU A 104 -8.49 5.31 -2.78
C LEU A 104 -7.52 6.12 -3.65
N ALA A 105 -7.82 6.31 -4.94
CA ALA A 105 -7.00 7.09 -5.87
C ALA A 105 -6.75 8.52 -5.38
N VAL A 106 -7.79 9.22 -4.94
CA VAL A 106 -7.68 10.58 -4.37
C VAL A 106 -7.52 10.59 -2.85
N SER A 107 -7.41 9.41 -2.23
CA SER A 107 -7.05 9.22 -0.82
C SER A 107 -8.00 9.90 0.18
N LEU A 108 -9.32 9.79 -0.02
CA LEU A 108 -10.34 10.37 0.87
C LEU A 108 -10.28 9.75 2.28
N ASN A 109 -10.35 10.58 3.32
CA ASN A 109 -10.28 10.16 4.72
C ASN A 109 -11.65 9.68 5.22
N THR A 110 -12.70 10.41 4.89
CA THR A 110 -14.11 10.10 5.21
C THR A 110 -14.48 8.69 4.76
N VAL A 111 -14.23 8.36 3.48
CA VAL A 111 -14.50 7.06 2.90
C VAL A 111 -13.64 5.97 3.56
N ALA A 112 -12.35 6.23 3.78
CA ALA A 112 -11.47 5.25 4.43
C ALA A 112 -11.95 4.89 5.85
N VAL A 113 -12.39 5.89 6.63
CA VAL A 113 -12.93 5.65 7.97
C VAL A 113 -14.27 4.92 7.92
N LYS A 114 -15.16 5.25 6.98
CA LYS A 114 -16.42 4.51 6.81
C LYS A 114 -16.19 3.04 6.42
N VAL A 115 -15.23 2.77 5.55
CA VAL A 115 -14.83 1.40 5.17
C VAL A 115 -14.20 0.68 6.37
N LEU A 116 -13.32 1.35 7.13
CA LEU A 116 -12.77 0.78 8.36
C LEU A 116 -13.88 0.42 9.36
N ASN A 117 -14.95 1.22 9.43
CA ASN A 117 -16.08 0.95 10.31
C ASN A 117 -16.86 -0.31 9.89
N MET A 118 -16.92 -0.60 8.58
CA MET A 118 -17.50 -1.86 8.08
C MET A 118 -16.64 -3.07 8.49
N VAL A 119 -15.31 -2.92 8.45
CA VAL A 119 -14.34 -3.97 8.82
C VAL A 119 -14.27 -4.18 10.34
N GLY A 120 -14.39 -3.10 11.10
CA GLY A 120 -14.08 -3.02 12.52
C GLY A 120 -12.59 -2.76 12.78
N PRO A 121 -12.22 -1.83 13.67
CA PRO A 121 -10.82 -1.51 13.96
C PRO A 121 -10.04 -2.68 14.57
N GLU A 122 -10.70 -3.55 15.34
CA GLU A 122 -10.11 -4.79 15.88
C GLU A 122 -9.61 -5.72 14.76
N THR A 123 -10.49 -6.00 13.79
CA THR A 123 -10.18 -6.85 12.64
C THR A 123 -9.05 -6.23 11.82
N ALA A 124 -9.13 -4.93 11.53
CA ALA A 124 -8.11 -4.21 10.78
C ALA A 124 -6.74 -4.23 11.46
N TYR A 125 -6.71 -4.03 12.79
CA TYR A 125 -5.50 -4.18 13.60
C TYR A 125 -4.90 -5.58 13.43
N GLY A 126 -5.74 -6.62 13.56
CA GLY A 126 -5.31 -8.00 13.42
C GLY A 126 -4.72 -8.32 12.04
N PHE A 127 -5.25 -7.75 10.96
CA PHE A 127 -4.63 -7.82 9.63
C PHE A 127 -3.25 -7.16 9.59
N CYS A 128 -3.14 -5.93 10.11
CA CYS A 128 -1.88 -5.19 10.09
C CYS A 128 -0.77 -5.93 10.83
N GLU A 129 -1.07 -6.43 12.03
CA GLU A 129 -0.11 -7.17 12.86
C GLU A 129 0.19 -8.56 12.26
N ASN A 130 -0.85 -9.38 12.08
CA ASN A 130 -0.67 -10.82 11.85
C ASN A 130 -0.54 -11.22 10.38
N LYS A 131 -0.94 -10.34 9.45
CA LYS A 131 -0.88 -10.60 8.00
C LYS A 131 0.14 -9.72 7.28
N PHE A 132 0.34 -8.50 7.75
CA PHE A 132 1.22 -7.53 7.12
C PHE A 132 2.48 -7.19 7.93
N GLY A 133 2.64 -7.76 9.14
CA GLY A 133 3.89 -7.71 9.89
C GLY A 133 4.23 -6.35 10.51
N ILE A 134 3.24 -5.49 10.78
CA ILE A 134 3.45 -4.23 11.52
C ILE A 134 3.61 -4.54 13.01
N SER A 135 4.83 -4.45 13.53
CA SER A 135 5.15 -4.85 14.92
C SER A 135 5.06 -3.73 15.94
N THR A 136 4.83 -2.50 15.47
CA THR A 136 4.82 -1.27 16.28
C THR A 136 3.44 -0.86 16.76
N LEU A 137 2.42 -1.67 16.52
CA LEU A 137 1.06 -1.41 16.96
C LEU A 137 0.92 -1.62 18.46
N VAL A 138 0.02 -0.86 19.09
CA VAL A 138 -0.22 -0.90 20.54
C VAL A 138 -1.61 -1.43 20.84
N ASP A 139 -1.70 -2.44 21.71
CA ASP A 139 -2.93 -2.98 22.27
C ASP A 139 -3.09 -2.61 23.76
N VAL A 140 -4.27 -2.90 24.32
CA VAL A 140 -4.62 -2.62 25.71
C VAL A 140 -3.66 -3.25 26.72
N ASP A 141 -3.10 -4.41 26.38
CA ASP A 141 -2.21 -5.22 27.23
C ASP A 141 -0.78 -4.66 27.30
N ASP A 142 -0.38 -3.82 26.34
CA ASP A 142 0.94 -3.18 26.32
C ASP A 142 1.09 -2.10 27.40
N ASN A 143 -0.02 -1.66 28.01
CA ASN A 143 -0.04 -0.67 29.09
C ASN A 143 0.71 0.63 28.76
N VAL A 144 0.57 1.11 27.52
CA VAL A 144 1.13 2.39 27.06
C VAL A 144 0.18 3.54 27.41
N PHE A 145 0.73 4.63 27.94
CA PHE A 145 -0.02 5.84 28.31
C PHE A 145 0.62 7.08 27.71
N ASP A 146 -0.20 8.02 27.26
CA ASP A 146 0.26 9.33 26.83
C ASP A 146 0.70 10.15 28.07
N GLU A 147 1.96 10.56 28.10
CA GLU A 147 2.56 11.24 29.26
C GLU A 147 1.89 12.57 29.61
N LYS A 148 1.25 13.23 28.63
CA LYS A 148 0.65 14.56 28.82
C LYS A 148 -0.78 14.48 29.34
N THR A 149 -1.53 13.50 28.87
CA THR A 149 -2.97 13.35 29.14
C THR A 149 -3.27 12.25 30.15
N GLY A 150 -2.32 11.34 30.39
CA GLY A 150 -2.50 10.15 31.22
C GLY A 150 -3.48 9.13 30.62
N LYS A 151 -3.91 9.33 29.37
CA LYS A 151 -4.84 8.41 28.69
C LYS A 151 -4.09 7.18 28.19
N ARG A 152 -4.74 6.01 28.30
CA ARG A 152 -4.23 4.78 27.70
C ARG A 152 -4.23 4.93 26.18
N MET A 153 -3.14 4.49 25.56
CA MET A 153 -2.96 4.49 24.10
C MET A 153 -3.23 3.10 23.56
N ILE A 154 -4.04 3.02 22.51
CA ILE A 154 -4.31 1.79 21.75
C ILE A 154 -4.50 2.16 20.29
N ASP A 155 -4.12 1.28 19.37
CA ASP A 155 -4.26 1.50 17.92
C ASP A 155 -5.51 0.85 17.33
N LYS A 156 -6.30 0.12 18.14
CA LYS A 156 -7.63 -0.44 17.79
C LYS A 156 -8.71 0.63 17.78
N THR A 157 -8.49 1.69 17.01
CA THR A 157 -9.38 2.85 16.91
C THR A 157 -9.64 3.21 15.45
N MET A 158 -10.57 4.13 15.21
CA MET A 158 -10.84 4.59 13.84
C MET A 158 -9.68 5.37 13.22
N SER A 159 -8.75 5.92 14.01
CA SER A 159 -7.56 6.60 13.49
C SER A 159 -6.58 5.66 12.81
N LEU A 160 -6.65 4.35 13.10
CA LEU A 160 -5.88 3.29 12.43
C LEU A 160 -5.98 3.43 10.92
N GLY A 161 -7.19 3.63 10.39
CA GLY A 161 -7.44 3.73 8.95
C GLY A 161 -6.82 4.95 8.29
N LEU A 162 -6.36 5.92 9.07
CA LEU A 162 -5.68 7.13 8.61
C LEU A 162 -4.18 7.11 8.94
N GLY A 163 -3.65 6.00 9.47
CA GLY A 163 -2.27 5.87 9.91
C GLY A 163 -1.95 6.65 11.19
N GLY A 164 -2.97 6.95 12.00
CA GLY A 164 -2.82 7.55 13.32
C GLY A 164 -2.45 6.47 14.34
N LEU A 165 -1.19 6.05 14.30
CA LEU A 165 -0.60 5.03 15.17
C LEU A 165 0.10 5.67 16.37
N THR A 166 0.15 4.92 17.48
CA THR A 166 0.80 5.33 18.73
C THR A 166 2.31 5.52 18.54
N TYR A 167 3.02 4.49 18.05
CA TYR A 167 4.46 4.62 17.76
C TYR A 167 4.75 5.02 16.31
N GLY A 168 3.84 4.75 15.38
CA GLY A 168 4.12 4.86 13.94
C GLY A 168 4.61 3.55 13.36
N THR A 169 5.24 3.60 12.19
CA THR A 169 5.94 2.47 11.57
C THR A 169 7.25 2.95 10.94
N SER A 170 8.11 2.00 10.58
CA SER A 170 9.34 2.27 9.84
C SER A 170 9.14 2.13 8.33
N PRO A 171 9.99 2.76 7.49
CA PRO A 171 10.03 2.48 6.06
C PRO A 171 10.16 0.99 5.74
N TYR A 172 10.94 0.26 6.53
CA TYR A 172 11.16 -1.18 6.40
C TYR A 172 9.88 -1.99 6.56
N GLU A 173 9.17 -1.83 7.68
CA GLU A 173 7.92 -2.54 7.94
C GLU A 173 6.84 -2.20 6.92
N LEU A 174 6.67 -0.91 6.62
CA LEU A 174 5.68 -0.47 5.66
C LEU A 174 5.99 -0.97 4.24
N CYS A 175 7.26 -1.08 3.87
CA CYS A 175 7.68 -1.68 2.59
C CYS A 175 7.30 -3.17 2.54
N ALA A 176 7.66 -3.94 3.56
CA ALA A 176 7.33 -5.36 3.64
C ALA A 176 5.81 -5.62 3.65
N ALA A 177 5.04 -4.77 4.34
CA ALA A 177 3.58 -4.87 4.41
C ALA A 177 2.88 -4.71 3.05
N TYR A 178 3.53 -4.04 2.09
CA TYR A 178 2.98 -3.84 0.75
C TYR A 178 3.34 -4.96 -0.24
N VAL A 179 4.35 -5.77 0.04
CA VAL A 179 4.78 -6.88 -0.82
C VAL A 179 3.62 -7.81 -1.22
N PRO A 180 2.73 -8.23 -0.30
CA PRO A 180 1.56 -9.05 -0.65
C PRO A 180 0.68 -8.44 -1.75
N LEU A 181 0.60 -7.12 -1.83
CA LEU A 181 -0.25 -6.41 -2.79
C LEU A 181 0.36 -6.36 -4.21
N GLY A 182 1.60 -6.84 -4.38
CA GLY A 182 2.30 -6.90 -5.66
C GLY A 182 2.60 -8.31 -6.16
N ASN A 183 2.54 -9.33 -5.29
CA ASN A 183 3.05 -10.67 -5.58
C ASN A 183 2.00 -11.81 -5.52
N GLY A 184 0.71 -11.49 -5.42
CA GLY A 184 -0.35 -12.50 -5.29
C GLY A 184 -0.77 -12.78 -3.84
N GLY A 185 -0.41 -11.92 -2.89
CA GLY A 185 -0.97 -11.95 -1.53
C GLY A 185 -0.10 -12.66 -0.50
N THR A 186 1.13 -13.01 -0.86
CA THR A 186 2.06 -13.73 0.02
C THR A 186 2.96 -12.76 0.77
N TYR A 187 3.02 -12.89 2.10
CA TYR A 187 3.98 -12.18 2.94
C TYR A 187 5.08 -13.15 3.36
N THR A 188 6.32 -12.84 2.98
CA THR A 188 7.52 -13.53 3.45
C THR A 188 8.26 -12.61 4.42
N THR A 189 8.72 -13.15 5.54
CA THR A 189 9.53 -12.38 6.50
C THR A 189 10.67 -11.66 5.77
N PRO A 190 10.73 -10.31 5.82
CA PRO A 190 11.78 -9.57 5.16
C PRO A 190 13.15 -9.91 5.78
N HIS A 191 14.15 -10.13 4.93
CA HIS A 191 15.46 -10.64 5.36
C HIS A 191 16.63 -10.00 4.62
N CYS A 192 17.74 -9.81 5.34
CA CYS A 192 18.98 -9.20 4.84
C CYS A 192 20.15 -10.18 4.70
N TYR A 193 19.91 -11.47 4.91
CA TYR A 193 20.89 -12.56 4.76
C TYR A 193 20.21 -13.73 4.08
N THR A 194 20.95 -14.58 3.37
CA THR A 194 20.41 -15.83 2.80
C THR A 194 20.88 -17.04 3.59
N LYS A 195 22.17 -17.06 3.94
CA LYS A 195 22.80 -18.18 4.66
C LYS A 195 23.94 -17.68 5.53
N VAL A 196 24.03 -18.19 6.76
CA VAL A 196 25.15 -17.97 7.67
C VAL A 196 25.86 -19.30 7.89
N VAL A 197 27.16 -19.35 7.57
CA VAL A 197 28.01 -20.53 7.76
C VAL A 197 29.14 -20.24 8.74
N ASN A 198 29.52 -21.23 9.54
CA ASN A 198 30.72 -21.12 10.37
C ASN A 198 32.01 -21.42 9.57
N SER A 199 33.17 -21.27 10.21
CA SER A 199 34.48 -21.51 9.57
C SER A 199 34.74 -22.96 9.13
N ARG A 200 33.90 -23.91 9.56
CA ARG A 200 33.94 -25.32 9.16
C ARG A 200 32.98 -25.63 7.99
N GLY A 201 32.24 -24.64 7.52
CA GLY A 201 31.22 -24.80 6.46
C GLY A 201 29.86 -25.29 6.97
N GLU A 202 29.66 -25.39 8.29
CA GLU A 202 28.38 -25.81 8.86
C GLU A 202 27.38 -24.65 8.80
N VAL A 203 26.14 -24.96 8.43
CA VAL A 203 25.05 -23.97 8.31
C VAL A 203 24.49 -23.64 9.68
N ILE A 204 24.54 -22.37 10.07
CA ILE A 204 23.99 -21.85 11.34
C ILE A 204 22.59 -21.29 11.13
N LEU A 205 22.41 -20.47 10.10
CA LEU A 205 21.12 -19.86 9.72
C LEU A 205 20.92 -20.03 8.22
N ASP A 206 19.67 -20.25 7.83
CA ASP A 206 19.26 -20.49 6.45
C ASP A 206 17.85 -19.95 6.28
N THR A 207 17.67 -18.96 5.39
CA THR A 207 16.38 -18.31 5.20
C THR A 207 15.29 -19.24 4.71
N GLU A 208 15.64 -20.30 3.96
CA GLU A 208 14.66 -21.30 3.55
C GLU A 208 14.01 -22.01 4.75
N LYS A 209 14.70 -22.02 5.89
CA LYS A 209 14.23 -22.65 7.14
C LYS A 209 13.68 -21.66 8.15
N THR A 210 14.20 -20.44 8.17
CA THR A 210 13.86 -19.44 9.20
C THR A 210 12.77 -18.47 8.77
N ASN A 211 12.60 -18.22 7.47
CA ASN A 211 11.60 -17.28 7.01
C ASN A 211 10.21 -17.89 7.14
N GLN A 212 9.27 -17.11 7.67
CA GLN A 212 7.87 -17.46 7.65
C GLN A 212 7.25 -16.86 6.40
N THR A 213 6.57 -17.72 5.64
CA THR A 213 5.80 -17.33 4.47
C THR A 213 4.34 -17.64 4.76
N ILE A 214 3.48 -16.62 4.67
CA ILE A 214 2.04 -16.76 4.91
C ILE A 214 1.26 -16.16 3.74
N GLN A 215 0.07 -16.70 3.49
CA GLN A 215 -0.91 -15.99 2.66
C GLN A 215 -1.55 -14.89 3.51
N ALA A 216 -1.13 -13.64 3.25
CA ALA A 216 -1.60 -12.47 3.98
C ALA A 216 -3.04 -12.10 3.58
N VAL A 217 -3.31 -12.13 2.28
CA VAL A 217 -4.64 -11.96 1.66
C VAL A 217 -4.77 -12.93 0.49
N SER A 218 -5.99 -13.27 0.08
CA SER A 218 -6.20 -14.09 -1.12
C SER A 218 -5.57 -13.48 -2.38
N GLU A 219 -5.20 -14.31 -3.36
CA GLU A 219 -4.68 -13.86 -4.66
C GLU A 219 -5.64 -12.88 -5.34
N GLN A 220 -6.95 -13.13 -5.21
CA GLN A 220 -8.00 -12.27 -5.76
C GLN A 220 -7.96 -10.88 -5.11
N THR A 221 -7.85 -10.79 -3.78
CA THR A 221 -7.73 -9.50 -3.07
C THR A 221 -6.43 -8.79 -3.44
N ALA A 222 -5.30 -9.51 -3.50
CA ALA A 222 -4.02 -8.94 -3.89
C ALA A 222 -4.09 -8.32 -5.30
N PHE A 223 -4.65 -9.06 -6.27
CA PHE A 223 -4.84 -8.58 -7.63
C PHE A 223 -5.73 -7.32 -7.70
N ILE A 224 -6.88 -7.33 -7.01
CA ILE A 224 -7.81 -6.19 -6.98
C ILE A 224 -7.14 -4.97 -6.33
N MET A 225 -6.45 -5.15 -5.21
CA MET A 225 -5.70 -4.09 -4.55
C MET A 225 -4.57 -3.55 -5.42
N ASN A 226 -3.85 -4.41 -6.14
CA ASN A 226 -2.85 -4.00 -7.10
C ASN A 226 -3.46 -3.07 -8.17
N LYS A 227 -4.59 -3.46 -8.78
CA LYS A 227 -5.31 -2.63 -9.76
C LYS A 227 -5.82 -1.32 -9.18
N LEU A 228 -6.26 -1.30 -7.92
CA LEU A 228 -6.66 -0.06 -7.24
C LEU A 228 -5.45 0.86 -7.02
N LEU A 229 -4.30 0.32 -6.60
CA LEU A 229 -3.06 1.07 -6.39
C LEU A 229 -2.43 1.57 -7.71
N GLN A 230 -2.59 0.84 -8.81
CA GLN A 230 -2.30 1.36 -10.16
C GLN A 230 -3.21 2.57 -10.48
N GLY A 231 -4.47 2.56 -10.04
CA GLY A 231 -5.37 3.71 -10.13
C GLY A 231 -4.82 4.96 -9.41
N VAL A 232 -4.27 4.78 -8.21
CA VAL A 232 -3.61 5.87 -7.45
C VAL A 232 -2.42 6.44 -8.23
N ALA A 233 -1.62 5.59 -8.86
CA ALA A 233 -0.49 5.98 -9.68
C ALA A 233 -0.90 6.57 -11.04
N ASN A 234 -2.06 6.24 -11.60
CA ASN A 234 -2.46 6.72 -12.92
C ASN A 234 -3.24 8.03 -12.89
N ILE A 235 -4.23 8.12 -12.00
CA ILE A 235 -5.17 9.26 -11.94
C ILE A 235 -5.21 9.92 -10.55
N GLY A 236 -4.53 9.34 -9.57
CA GLY A 236 -4.65 9.69 -8.17
C GLY A 236 -3.50 10.53 -7.62
N THR A 237 -3.36 10.50 -6.30
CA THR A 237 -2.36 11.30 -5.58
C THR A 237 -0.92 10.94 -5.92
N ALA A 238 -0.66 9.74 -6.45
CA ALA A 238 0.66 9.27 -6.85
C ALA A 238 0.93 9.43 -8.37
N TYR A 239 0.09 10.16 -9.10
CA TYR A 239 0.19 10.38 -10.56
C TYR A 239 1.61 10.60 -11.10
N GLU A 240 2.45 11.35 -10.39
CA GLU A 240 3.79 11.72 -10.83
C GLU A 240 4.75 10.50 -10.96
N VAL A 241 4.45 9.34 -10.35
CA VAL A 241 5.29 8.14 -10.48
C VAL A 241 4.90 7.22 -11.66
N ARG A 242 3.82 7.51 -12.39
CA ARG A 242 3.25 6.59 -13.40
C ARG A 242 4.21 6.20 -14.52
N ASN A 243 5.18 7.06 -14.82
CA ASN A 243 6.16 6.88 -15.89
C ASN A 243 7.54 6.48 -15.35
N SER A 244 7.64 6.16 -14.05
CA SER A 244 8.86 5.61 -13.48
C SER A 244 9.00 4.12 -13.79
N SER A 245 10.09 3.50 -13.35
CA SER A 245 10.41 2.08 -13.52
C SER A 245 10.62 1.65 -14.98
N ASN A 246 11.13 2.55 -15.82
CA ASN A 246 11.52 2.26 -17.22
C ASN A 246 10.46 1.52 -18.06
N GLY A 247 9.18 1.88 -17.89
CA GLY A 247 8.07 1.29 -18.66
C GLY A 247 7.45 0.04 -18.04
N LEU A 248 7.96 -0.46 -16.91
CA LEU A 248 7.25 -1.44 -16.09
C LEU A 248 5.95 -0.83 -15.54
N PRO A 249 4.90 -1.64 -15.30
CA PRO A 249 3.68 -1.14 -14.65
C PRO A 249 3.99 -0.70 -13.22
N VAL A 250 3.43 0.44 -12.82
CA VAL A 250 3.65 1.04 -11.50
C VAL A 250 2.34 1.14 -10.72
N ALA A 251 2.40 0.77 -9.46
CA ALA A 251 1.38 1.01 -8.45
C ALA A 251 1.98 1.82 -7.30
N GLY A 252 1.16 2.55 -6.53
CA GLY A 252 1.71 3.24 -5.37
C GLY A 252 0.69 3.92 -4.48
N LYS A 253 1.16 4.44 -3.34
CA LYS A 253 0.34 5.18 -2.39
C LYS A 253 1.15 6.27 -1.69
N THR A 254 0.60 7.48 -1.71
CA THR A 254 1.10 8.59 -0.91
C THR A 254 0.61 8.51 0.55
N GLY A 255 1.45 8.91 1.48
CA GLY A 255 1.12 9.16 2.87
C GLY A 255 1.56 10.55 3.29
N THR A 256 0.75 11.20 4.10
CA THR A 256 1.06 12.49 4.72
C THR A 256 0.49 12.43 6.12
N SER A 257 1.34 12.63 7.13
CA SER A 257 0.89 12.73 8.51
C SER A 257 0.24 14.09 8.77
N SER A 258 -0.48 14.22 9.89
CA SER A 258 -1.07 15.48 10.32
C SER A 258 -0.04 16.60 10.38
N ASP A 259 -0.45 17.81 9.98
CA ASP A 259 0.41 19.00 9.87
C ASP A 259 1.62 18.82 8.93
N ALA A 260 1.56 17.90 7.95
CA ALA A 260 2.63 17.68 6.98
C ALA A 260 4.02 17.49 7.63
N LYS A 261 4.06 16.73 8.74
CA LYS A 261 5.30 16.43 9.47
C LYS A 261 6.13 15.33 8.81
N ASP A 262 5.46 14.41 8.11
CA ASP A 262 6.03 13.26 7.43
C ASP A 262 5.40 13.11 6.05
N PHE A 263 6.24 12.90 5.05
CA PHE A 263 5.84 12.48 3.71
C PHE A 263 6.31 11.06 3.45
N TRP A 264 5.38 10.23 2.99
CA TRP A 264 5.61 8.84 2.66
C TRP A 264 5.20 8.58 1.23
N LEU A 265 5.95 7.72 0.56
CA LEU A 265 5.54 7.15 -0.71
C LEU A 265 5.94 5.68 -0.74
N VAL A 266 4.95 4.82 -0.94
CA VAL A 266 5.19 3.41 -1.25
C VAL A 266 4.91 3.21 -2.73
N THR A 267 5.85 2.63 -3.45
CA THR A 267 5.73 2.34 -4.89
C THR A 267 6.04 0.86 -5.12
N LEU A 268 5.28 0.25 -6.01
CA LEU A 268 5.42 -1.15 -6.39
C LEU A 268 5.57 -1.23 -7.91
N ASN A 269 6.47 -2.09 -8.36
CA ASN A 269 6.50 -2.64 -9.71
C ASN A 269 6.57 -4.18 -9.59
N PRO A 270 6.58 -4.96 -10.69
CA PRO A 270 6.55 -6.42 -10.59
C PRO A 270 7.77 -7.09 -9.96
N TYR A 271 8.87 -6.34 -9.78
CA TYR A 271 10.09 -6.82 -9.12
C TYR A 271 10.19 -6.38 -7.66
N TYR A 272 9.82 -5.14 -7.37
CA TYR A 272 10.13 -4.50 -6.09
C TYR A 272 8.97 -3.71 -5.50
N VAL A 273 8.95 -3.68 -4.17
CA VAL A 273 8.29 -2.64 -3.38
C VAL A 273 9.35 -1.72 -2.80
N MET A 274 9.11 -0.42 -2.85
CA MET A 274 9.97 0.60 -2.25
C MET A 274 9.15 1.56 -1.42
N THR A 275 9.58 1.81 -0.19
CA THR A 275 9.05 2.86 0.68
C THR A 275 10.09 3.94 0.86
N VAL A 276 9.71 5.19 0.61
CA VAL A 276 10.51 6.38 0.89
C VAL A 276 9.79 7.26 1.91
N TRP A 277 10.52 7.65 2.95
CA TRP A 277 10.08 8.64 3.94
C TRP A 277 10.93 9.92 3.84
N GLN A 278 10.29 11.06 4.08
CA GLN A 278 10.94 12.35 4.30
C GLN A 278 10.31 13.06 5.50
N GLY A 279 11.15 13.64 6.34
CA GLY A 279 10.72 14.30 7.58
C GLY A 279 11.89 14.82 8.40
N TYR A 280 11.58 15.40 9.56
CA TYR A 280 12.58 15.77 10.56
C TYR A 280 12.70 14.69 11.63
N ASP A 281 13.89 14.56 12.22
CA ASP A 281 14.09 13.69 13.40
C ASP A 281 13.21 14.12 14.56
N GLU A 282 13.05 15.42 14.78
CA GLU A 282 12.04 15.94 15.70
C GLU A 282 10.80 16.32 14.88
N PRO A 283 9.64 15.67 15.07
CA PRO A 283 8.46 15.88 14.23
C PRO A 283 8.08 17.35 14.15
N ALA A 284 8.09 17.90 12.94
CA ALA A 284 7.79 19.29 12.71
C ALA A 284 7.28 19.53 11.29
N TYR A 285 6.49 20.59 11.13
CA TYR A 285 5.95 21.00 9.84
C TYR A 285 7.05 21.11 8.78
N MET A 286 6.86 20.43 7.65
CA MET A 286 7.69 20.59 6.48
C MET A 286 7.06 21.61 5.53
N SER A 287 7.83 22.65 5.19
CA SER A 287 7.44 23.62 4.16
C SER A 287 7.60 23.08 2.73
N THR A 288 8.15 21.88 2.58
CA THR A 288 8.27 21.21 1.29
C THR A 288 6.99 20.46 0.92
N SER A 289 6.93 19.95 -0.30
CA SER A 289 5.82 19.16 -0.82
C SER A 289 6.23 17.71 -0.98
N ILE A 290 5.26 16.79 -0.81
CA ILE A 290 5.37 15.37 -1.17
C ILE A 290 5.87 15.14 -2.61
N ARG A 291 5.80 16.15 -3.49
CA ARG A 291 6.39 16.13 -4.84
C ARG A 291 7.88 15.80 -4.83
N GLU A 292 8.64 16.28 -3.83
CA GLU A 292 10.06 15.95 -3.69
C GLU A 292 10.27 14.47 -3.35
N THR A 293 9.41 13.91 -2.49
CA THR A 293 9.42 12.48 -2.17
C THR A 293 9.15 11.63 -3.41
N LYS A 294 8.17 12.05 -4.23
CA LYS A 294 7.82 11.36 -5.49
C LYS A 294 8.93 11.45 -6.54
N ALA A 295 9.57 12.61 -6.69
CA ALA A 295 10.68 12.77 -7.62
C ALA A 295 11.87 11.88 -7.23
N ALA A 296 12.26 11.88 -5.94
CA ALA A 296 13.32 11.01 -5.45
C ALA A 296 13.01 9.53 -5.66
N THR A 297 11.77 9.12 -5.36
CA THR A 297 11.31 7.74 -5.56
C THR A 297 11.35 7.34 -7.04
N SER A 298 10.89 8.21 -7.94
CA SER A 298 10.88 7.93 -9.39
C SER A 298 12.30 7.74 -9.91
N ALA A 299 13.22 8.66 -9.55
CA ALA A 299 14.62 8.57 -9.97
C ALA A 299 15.29 7.28 -9.49
N ILE A 300 15.05 6.87 -8.24
CA ILE A 300 15.60 5.62 -7.71
C ILE A 300 14.98 4.41 -8.41
N MET A 301 13.66 4.41 -8.64
CA MET A 301 13.00 3.32 -9.39
C MET A 301 13.55 3.19 -10.81
N ASP A 302 13.79 4.30 -11.51
CA ASP A 302 14.37 4.30 -12.85
C ASP A 302 15.80 3.75 -12.81
N GLU A 303 16.61 4.12 -11.82
CA GLU A 303 17.98 3.59 -11.69
C GLU A 303 18.00 2.08 -11.40
N ILE A 304 17.21 1.60 -10.44
CA ILE A 304 17.25 0.17 -10.04
C ILE A 304 16.57 -0.76 -11.04
N THR A 305 15.75 -0.23 -11.95
CA THR A 305 15.07 -1.02 -12.99
C THR A 305 15.71 -0.86 -14.36
N GLU A 306 16.82 -0.12 -14.47
CA GLU A 306 17.53 0.02 -15.74
C GLU A 306 18.04 -1.34 -16.22
N GLY A 307 17.70 -1.69 -17.46
CA GLY A 307 18.12 -2.96 -18.08
C GLY A 307 17.38 -4.21 -17.59
N LEU A 308 16.40 -4.08 -16.69
CA LEU A 308 15.53 -5.21 -16.34
C LEU A 308 14.61 -5.57 -17.51
N GLU A 309 14.29 -6.85 -17.62
CA GLU A 309 13.30 -7.33 -18.58
C GLU A 309 11.92 -6.76 -18.26
N TYR A 310 11.12 -6.52 -19.30
CA TYR A 310 9.73 -6.15 -19.10
C TYR A 310 8.99 -7.30 -18.42
N LYS A 311 8.36 -6.99 -17.29
CA LYS A 311 7.51 -7.90 -16.53
C LYS A 311 6.19 -7.19 -16.21
N ASN A 312 5.10 -7.93 -16.17
CA ASN A 312 3.82 -7.43 -15.67
C ASN A 312 3.58 -7.92 -14.24
N PHE A 313 2.67 -7.27 -13.51
CA PHE A 313 2.15 -7.84 -12.26
C PHE A 313 1.48 -9.20 -12.55
N PRO A 314 1.29 -10.07 -11.53
CA PRO A 314 0.58 -11.32 -11.72
C PRO A 314 -0.76 -11.13 -12.46
N ASP A 315 -1.04 -12.05 -13.38
CA ASP A 315 -2.31 -12.07 -14.10
C ASP A 315 -3.50 -12.27 -13.16
N ALA A 316 -4.71 -12.03 -13.67
CA ALA A 316 -5.92 -12.25 -12.89
C ALA A 316 -6.02 -13.73 -12.47
N PRO A 317 -6.10 -14.04 -11.17
CA PRO A 317 -6.22 -15.42 -10.71
C PRO A 317 -7.65 -15.92 -10.91
N ASP A 318 -7.84 -17.23 -10.78
CA ASP A 318 -9.17 -17.86 -10.78
C ASP A 318 -10.09 -17.19 -9.76
N GLY A 319 -11.35 -17.00 -10.15
CA GLY A 319 -12.33 -16.32 -9.31
C GLY A 319 -12.25 -14.78 -9.36
N VAL A 320 -11.37 -14.18 -10.18
CA VAL A 320 -11.44 -12.76 -10.54
C VAL A 320 -12.09 -12.58 -11.92
N CYS A 321 -12.95 -11.58 -12.04
CA CYS A 321 -13.52 -11.17 -13.31
C CYS A 321 -13.39 -9.65 -13.52
N SER A 322 -13.44 -9.24 -14.79
CA SER A 322 -13.59 -7.82 -15.15
C SER A 322 -15.05 -7.52 -15.49
N ALA A 323 -15.51 -6.31 -15.14
CA ALA A 323 -16.83 -5.81 -15.52
C ALA A 323 -16.79 -4.29 -15.70
N SER A 324 -17.62 -3.77 -16.60
CA SER A 324 -17.82 -2.33 -16.70
C SER A 324 -18.68 -1.82 -15.55
N PHE A 325 -18.38 -0.64 -15.05
CA PHE A 325 -19.14 0.03 -14.01
C PHE A 325 -19.26 1.54 -14.28
N CYS A 326 -20.31 2.14 -13.75
CA CYS A 326 -20.49 3.58 -13.82
C CYS A 326 -19.61 4.28 -12.79
N ALA A 327 -18.70 5.14 -13.22
CA ALA A 327 -17.74 5.77 -12.34
C ALA A 327 -18.38 6.76 -11.34
N ALA A 328 -19.64 7.14 -11.55
CA ALA A 328 -20.41 8.00 -10.66
C ALA A 328 -21.19 7.20 -9.59
N SER A 329 -21.87 6.12 -9.97
CA SER A 329 -22.72 5.36 -9.04
C SER A 329 -22.08 4.07 -8.50
N GLY A 330 -21.08 3.52 -9.18
CA GLY A 330 -20.49 2.22 -8.86
C GLY A 330 -21.21 1.01 -9.44
N ASP A 331 -22.43 1.21 -9.97
CA ASP A 331 -23.30 0.16 -10.49
C ASP A 331 -22.97 -0.22 -11.94
N SER A 332 -23.75 -1.15 -12.49
CA SER A 332 -23.74 -1.44 -13.93
C SER A 332 -24.04 -0.17 -14.73
N PRO A 333 -23.29 0.13 -15.81
CA PRO A 333 -23.52 1.33 -16.60
C PRO A 333 -24.93 1.36 -17.21
N SER A 334 -25.65 2.46 -16.97
CA SER A 334 -26.84 2.82 -17.76
C SER A 334 -26.44 3.70 -18.95
N ALA A 335 -27.39 3.97 -19.85
CA ALA A 335 -27.19 4.92 -20.95
C ALA A 335 -26.89 6.37 -20.46
N GLU A 336 -27.22 6.66 -19.20
CA GLU A 336 -27.01 7.98 -18.58
C GLU A 336 -25.68 8.07 -17.82
N CYS A 337 -24.91 6.98 -17.78
CA CYS A 337 -23.65 7.00 -17.06
C CYS A 337 -22.66 7.98 -17.71
N PRO A 338 -22.16 8.99 -16.97
CA PRO A 338 -21.30 10.01 -17.55
C PRO A 338 -19.90 9.51 -17.90
N ASP A 339 -19.47 8.41 -17.25
CA ASP A 339 -18.13 7.86 -17.40
C ASP A 339 -18.16 6.36 -17.05
N VAL A 340 -17.83 5.52 -18.04
CA VAL A 340 -17.86 4.06 -17.92
C VAL A 340 -16.43 3.56 -17.82
N LEU A 341 -16.11 2.91 -16.71
CA LEU A 341 -14.79 2.35 -16.44
C LEU A 341 -14.85 0.83 -16.35
N THR A 342 -13.71 0.17 -16.46
CA THR A 342 -13.58 -1.28 -16.21
C THR A 342 -12.99 -1.51 -14.82
N GLY A 343 -13.69 -2.30 -14.01
CA GLY A 343 -13.26 -2.72 -12.68
C GLY A 343 -12.93 -4.21 -12.63
N TRP A 344 -12.36 -4.63 -11.51
CA TRP A 344 -11.93 -6.01 -11.26
C TRP A 344 -12.53 -6.52 -9.96
N TYR A 345 -13.18 -7.68 -10.00
CA TYR A 345 -14.08 -8.14 -8.95
C TYR A 345 -13.82 -9.60 -8.61
N LYS A 346 -13.98 -9.96 -7.33
CA LYS A 346 -14.22 -11.36 -6.97
C LYS A 346 -15.52 -11.81 -7.63
N THR A 347 -15.56 -13.05 -8.10
CA THR A 347 -16.72 -13.62 -8.81
C THR A 347 -17.96 -13.51 -7.92
N GLY A 348 -19.04 -12.93 -8.47
CA GLY A 348 -20.29 -12.68 -7.74
C GLY A 348 -20.33 -11.40 -6.90
N TYR A 349 -19.23 -10.64 -6.81
CA TYR A 349 -19.14 -9.38 -6.05
C TYR A 349 -19.02 -8.13 -6.94
N GLY A 350 -19.23 -8.28 -8.25
CA GLY A 350 -19.25 -7.17 -9.21
C GLY A 350 -20.65 -6.61 -9.46
N PRO A 351 -20.75 -5.45 -10.15
CA PRO A 351 -22.03 -4.79 -10.42
C PRO A 351 -22.91 -5.51 -11.47
N GLN A 352 -22.36 -6.49 -12.21
CA GLN A 352 -23.06 -7.27 -13.23
C GLN A 352 -23.21 -8.74 -12.82
N ALA A 353 -24.34 -9.35 -13.21
CA ALA A 353 -24.62 -10.78 -12.99
C ALA A 353 -23.81 -11.72 -13.90
N THR A 354 -23.19 -11.20 -14.96
CA THR A 354 -22.37 -11.95 -15.91
C THR A 354 -20.97 -11.33 -15.98
N CYS A 355 -20.00 -12.05 -15.44
CA CYS A 355 -18.59 -11.68 -15.39
C CYS A 355 -17.86 -12.06 -16.69
N ILE A 356 -17.01 -11.17 -17.21
CA ILE A 356 -16.01 -11.57 -18.21
C ILE A 356 -14.78 -12.06 -17.44
N HIS A 357 -14.57 -13.38 -17.46
CA HIS A 357 -13.36 -13.98 -16.89
C HIS A 357 -12.17 -13.51 -17.73
N ALA A 358 -11.16 -12.93 -17.08
CA ALA A 358 -9.95 -12.58 -17.78
C ALA A 358 -9.26 -13.87 -18.21
N LEU A 359 -9.26 -14.13 -19.51
CA LEU A 359 -8.49 -15.22 -20.07
C LEU A 359 -7.01 -14.87 -19.87
N ALA A 360 -6.22 -15.82 -19.35
CA ALA A 360 -4.77 -15.72 -19.37
C ALA A 360 -4.32 -15.41 -20.82
N PRO A 361 -3.31 -14.54 -21.02
CA PRO A 361 -2.80 -14.29 -22.36
C PRO A 361 -2.34 -15.62 -22.96
N VAL A 362 -2.94 -15.98 -24.09
CA VAL A 362 -2.47 -17.11 -24.89
C VAL A 362 -1.02 -16.81 -25.26
N GLN A 363 -0.07 -17.59 -24.76
CA GLN A 363 1.28 -17.58 -25.30
C GLN A 363 1.15 -17.81 -26.80
N GLU A 364 1.58 -16.84 -27.61
CA GLU A 364 1.74 -17.07 -29.03
C GLU A 364 2.67 -18.27 -29.19
N THR A 365 2.09 -19.42 -29.55
CA THR A 365 2.86 -20.54 -30.03
C THR A 365 3.55 -20.03 -31.29
N LYS A 366 4.87 -19.81 -31.19
CA LYS A 366 5.73 -19.73 -32.37
C LYS A 366 5.46 -21.01 -33.14
N THR A 367 4.73 -20.88 -34.24
CA THR A 367 4.62 -21.94 -35.22
C THR A 367 6.01 -22.11 -35.80
N GLU A 368 6.63 -23.25 -35.47
CA GLU A 368 7.75 -23.81 -36.22
C GLU A 368 7.27 -23.99 -37.67
N ALA A 369 7.63 -23.04 -38.53
CA ALA A 369 7.67 -23.26 -39.96
C ALA A 369 9.05 -23.87 -40.27
N ASP A 370 9.18 -25.16 -39.97
CA ASP A 370 10.28 -25.98 -40.44
C ASP A 370 10.00 -26.45 -41.88
N PHE A 371 11.03 -26.25 -42.72
CA PHE A 371 11.48 -27.14 -43.79
C PHE A 371 10.46 -27.71 -44.79
N ASN A 372 10.49 -27.15 -46.01
CA ASN A 372 10.93 -27.82 -47.25
C ASN A 372 10.19 -27.22 -48.46
N LEU A 373 10.94 -26.80 -49.47
CA LEU A 373 11.04 -27.51 -50.75
C LEU A 373 11.98 -26.74 -51.71
N GLU A 374 12.79 -27.55 -52.37
CA GLU A 374 13.58 -27.38 -53.61
C GLU A 374 13.53 -26.06 -54.38
#